data_AF-G7VAX0-F1
#
_entry.id   AF-G7VAX0-F1
#
_cell.length_a   1.000
_cell.length_b   1.000
_cell.length_c   1.000
_cell.angle_alpha   90.00
_cell.angle_beta   90.00
_cell.angle_gamma   90.00
#
_symmetry.space_group_name_H-M   'P 1'
#
loop_
_entity.id
_entity.type
_entity.pdbx_description
1 polymer ?
#
loop_
_entity_poly.entity_id
_entity_poly.type
_entity_poly.pdbx_seq_one_letter_code
_entity_poly.pdbx_strand_id
1 'polypeptide(L)' 'MDSDYLDYLARCPSCGRKMEVANQYLRIDQLNSRRTLDRLLYCRQCNIKIRQYVQLT' A
#
# COMPACT_ATOMS: atom_id res chain seq x y z
N MET A 1 1.28 -11.47 11.40
CA MET A 1 0.50 -10.39 12.06
C MET A 1 0.50 -9.11 11.20
N ASP A 2 0.73 -9.20 9.89
CA ASP A 2 0.91 -8.02 9.01
C ASP A 2 -0.34 -7.61 8.21
N SER A 3 -1.36 -8.46 8.15
CA SER A 3 -2.53 -8.22 7.28
C SER A 3 -3.38 -7.03 7.75
N ASP A 4 -3.61 -6.89 9.05
CA ASP A 4 -4.50 -5.86 9.58
C ASP A 4 -3.91 -4.44 9.48
N TYR A 5 -2.59 -4.31 9.65
CA TYR A 5 -1.88 -3.04 9.47
C TYR A 5 -1.89 -2.59 8.01
N LEU A 6 -1.70 -3.54 7.10
CA LEU A 6 -1.72 -3.30 5.66
C LEU A 6 -3.11 -2.93 5.14
N ASP A 7 -4.18 -3.36 5.80
CA ASP A 7 -5.57 -2.99 5.52
C ASP A 7 -5.93 -1.60 6.03
N TYR A 8 -5.36 -1.17 7.17
CA TYR A 8 -5.55 0.19 7.70
C TYR A 8 -4.97 1.25 6.75
N LEU A 9 -3.85 0.94 6.10
CA LEU A 9 -3.15 1.82 5.17
C LEU A 9 -3.87 2.03 3.83
N ALA A 10 -4.89 1.24 3.53
CA ALA A 10 -5.67 1.34 2.30
C ALA A 10 -6.88 2.28 2.46
N ARG A 11 -6.71 3.48 3.03
CA ARG A 11 -7.78 4.48 3.13
C ARG A 11 -7.48 5.72 2.30
N CYS A 12 -8.50 6.24 1.65
CA CYS A 12 -8.40 7.46 0.85
C CYS A 12 -8.23 8.66 1.77
N PRO A 13 -7.18 9.49 1.60
CA PRO A 13 -6.95 10.67 2.44
C PRO A 13 -8.03 11.74 2.27
N SER A 14 -8.76 11.74 1.14
CA SER A 14 -9.78 12.74 0.87
C SER A 14 -11.17 12.38 1.41
N CYS A 15 -11.58 11.11 1.33
CA CYS A 15 -12.95 10.70 1.72
C CYS A 15 -13.00 9.65 2.83
N GLY A 16 -11.86 9.20 3.35
CA GLY A 16 -11.75 8.22 4.43
C GLY A 16 -12.18 6.79 4.08
N ARG A 17 -12.69 6.54 2.87
CA ARG A 17 -13.14 5.22 2.39
C ARG A 17 -11.96 4.30 2.09
N LYS A 18 -12.21 2.98 2.13
CA LYS A 18 -11.22 2.00 1.68
C LYS A 18 -10.90 2.20 0.19
N MET A 19 -9.61 2.11 -0.13
CA MET A 19 -9.07 2.13 -1.50
C MET A 19 -8.90 0.70 -2.00
N GLU A 20 -9.04 0.51 -3.31
CA GLU A 20 -8.75 -0.76 -3.96
C GLU A 20 -7.25 -0.87 -4.25
N VAL A 21 -6.67 -2.04 -3.98
CA VAL A 21 -5.27 -2.32 -4.34
C VAL A 21 -5.25 -2.84 -5.77
N ALA A 22 -4.79 -2.00 -6.70
CA ALA A 22 -4.71 -2.35 -8.12
C ALA A 22 -3.49 -3.20 -8.45
N ASN A 23 -2.35 -2.93 -7.80
CA ASN A 23 -1.11 -3.70 -7.96
C ASN A 23 -0.35 -3.74 -6.62
N GLN A 24 0.37 -4.83 -6.37
CA GLN A 24 1.23 -5.00 -5.20
C GLN A 24 2.48 -5.79 -5.57
N TYR A 25 3.65 -5.27 -5.22
CA TYR A 25 4.95 -5.88 -5.46
C TYR A 25 5.79 -5.89 -4.19
N LEU A 26 6.33 -7.06 -3.84
CA LEU A 26 7.33 -7.16 -2.78
C LEU A 26 8.72 -7.00 -3.41
N ARG A 27 9.45 -5.97 -3.01
CA ARG A 27 10.86 -5.77 -3.35
C ARG A 27 11.72 -6.21 -2.18
N ILE A 28 12.65 -7.11 -2.44
CA ILE A 28 13.61 -7.58 -1.45
C ILE A 28 14.98 -7.06 -1.88
N ASP A 29 15.53 -6.14 -1.11
CA ASP A 29 16.91 -5.70 -1.28
C ASP A 29 17.84 -6.79 -0.73
N GLN A 30 18.58 -7.46 -1.61
CA GLN A 30 19.44 -8.59 -1.25
C GLN A 30 20.66 -8.17 -0.40
N LEU A 31 21.11 -6.92 -0.51
CA LEU A 31 22.26 -6.42 0.25
C LEU A 31 21.89 -6.17 1.71
N ASN A 32 20.70 -5.62 1.94
CA ASN A 32 20.28 -5.17 3.27
C ASN A 32 19.19 -6.05 3.89
N SER A 33 18.75 -7.11 3.20
CA SER A 33 17.56 -7.91 3.52
C SER A 33 16.28 -7.09 3.73
N ARG A 34 16.26 -5.83 3.25
CA ARG A 34 15.13 -4.92 3.43
C ARG A 34 13.99 -5.33 2.52
N ARG A 35 12.82 -5.56 3.12
CA ARG A 35 11.59 -5.90 2.41
C ARG A 35 10.74 -4.64 2.26
N THR A 36 10.50 -4.21 1.04
CA THR A 36 9.66 -3.05 0.73
C THR A 36 8.47 -3.48 -0.11
N LEU A 37 7.27 -3.15 0.33
CA LEU A 37 6.03 -3.40 -0.39
C LEU A 37 5.62 -2.16 -1.19
N ASP A 38 5.69 -2.25 -2.51
CA ASP A 38 5.24 -1.22 -3.45
C ASP A 38 3.78 -1.54 -3.84
N ARG A 39 2.87 -0.62 -3.55
CA ARG A 39 1.43 -0.79 -3.75
C ARG A 39 0.87 0.36 -4.56
N LEU A 40 -0.07 0.02 -5.43
CA LEU A 40 -0.86 0.99 -6.17
C LEU A 40 -2.29 0.93 -5.67
N LEU A 41 -2.73 2.01 -5.03
CA LEU A 41 -4.06 2.16 -4.45
C LEU A 41 -4.91 3.08 -5.33
N TYR A 42 -6.18 2.74 -5.50
CA TYR A 42 -7.14 3.53 -6.26
C TYR A 42 -8.42 3.76 -5.47
N CYS A 43 -8.85 5.02 -5.39
CA CYS A 43 -10.14 5.40 -4.81
C CYS A 43 -11.15 5.65 -5.93
N ARG A 44 -12.16 4.78 -6.08
CA ARG A 44 -13.21 4.95 -7.09
C ARG A 44 -14.08 6.18 -6.88
N GLN A 45 -14.26 6.62 -5.63
CA GLN A 45 -15.13 7.75 -5.31
C GLN A 45 -14.49 9.10 -5.65
N CYS A 46 -13.23 9.28 -5.29
CA CYS A 46 -12.51 10.54 -5.52
C CYS A 46 -11.71 10.55 -6.82
N ASN A 47 -11.62 9.40 -7.52
CA ASN A 47 -10.77 9.19 -8.68
C ASN A 47 -9.29 9.52 -8.39
N ILE A 48 -8.81 9.10 -7.21
CA ILE A 48 -7.44 9.35 -6.73
C ILE A 48 -6.63 8.06 -6.82
N LYS A 49 -5.39 8.18 -7.29
CA LYS A 49 -4.43 7.08 -7.40
C LYS A 49 -3.21 7.39 -6.54
N ILE A 50 -2.85 6.48 -5.65
CA ILE A 50 -1.73 6.63 -4.72
C ILE A 50 -0.75 5.48 -4.94
N ARG A 51 0.54 5.79 -4.99
CA ARG A 51 1.60 4.79 -4.93
C ARG A 51 2.21 4.81 -3.53
N GLN A 52 2.17 3.68 -2.86
CA GLN A 52 2.60 3.53 -1.47
C GLN A 52 3.82 2.60 -1.40
N TYR A 53 4.81 2.99 -0.61
CA TYR A 53 5.98 2.17 -0.30
C TYR A 53 5.99 1.88 1.20
N VAL A 54 5.77 0.62 1.59
CA VAL A 54 5.78 0.19 2.99
C VAL A 54 7.05 -0.60 3.25
N GLN A 55 7.90 -0.14 4.16
CA GLN A 55 9.02 -0.95 4.62
C GLN A 55 8.51 -1.96 5.65
N LEU A 56 8.70 -3.24 5.36
CA LEU A 56 8.38 -4.35 6.25
C LEU A 56 9.64 -4.60 7.09
N THR A 57 9.59 -4.20 8.36
CA THR A 57 10.62 -4.48 9.37
C THR A 57 10.38 -5.82 10.03
#